data_AF-A0A9E2TSY1-F1
#
_entry.id   AF-A0A9E2TSY1-F1
#
_cell.length_a   1.000
_cell.length_b   1.000
_cell.length_c   1.000
_cell.angle_alpha   90.00
_cell.angle_beta   90.00
_cell.angle_gamma   90.00
#
_symmetry.space_group_name_H-M   'P 1'
#
loop_
_entity.id
_entity.type
_entity.pdbx_description
1 polymer ?
#
loop_
_entity_poly.entity_id
_entity_poly.type
_entity_poly.pdbx_seq_one_letter_code
_entity_poly.pdbx_strand_id
1 'polypeptide(L)'
;MKKYLVPSTIISTVLLLAFYLFNDGLLGGTLHNQFHILVIIFFAQSVPVAWLMQQAQKEVGQFPIYIIGAVGFRMITSLMVLTIFYVLKTPDLFAFMVQFSILYLVYLIFELIVVLANLRRN
;
A
#
# COMPACT_ATOMS: atom_id res chain seq x y z
N MET A 1 -15.40 9.44 4.62
CA MET A 1 -14.03 8.92 4.41
C MET A 1 -13.22 9.63 3.33
N LYS A 2 -13.80 10.40 2.39
CA LYS A 2 -13.05 11.17 1.37
C LYS A 2 -11.92 12.05 1.94
N LYS A 3 -12.11 12.64 3.13
CA LYS A 3 -11.17 13.62 3.70
C LYS A 3 -9.80 13.08 4.10
N TYR A 4 -9.62 11.76 4.30
CA TYR A 4 -8.37 11.24 4.87
C TYR A 4 -7.76 10.05 4.14
N LEU A 5 -8.53 9.22 3.44
CA LEU A 5 -8.01 8.00 2.80
C LEU A 5 -7.26 8.28 1.48
N VAL A 6 -7.86 9.11 0.62
CA VAL A 6 -7.21 9.56 -0.62
C VAL A 6 -6.01 10.47 -0.28
N PRO A 7 -6.14 11.45 0.63
CA PRO A 7 -4.99 12.26 1.05
C PRO A 7 -3.89 11.44 1.72
N SER A 8 -4.20 10.47 2.59
CA SER A 8 -3.16 9.66 3.24
C SER A 8 -2.41 8.80 2.24
N THR A 9 -3.10 8.26 1.23
CA THR A 9 -2.47 7.48 0.15
C THR A 9 -1.58 8.36 -0.71
N ILE A 10 -2.05 9.56 -1.08
CA ILE A 10 -1.25 10.52 -1.86
C ILE A 10 -0.03 10.96 -1.04
N ILE A 11 -0.21 11.32 0.23
CA ILE A 11 0.87 11.75 1.12
C ILE A 11 1.88 10.62 1.33
N SER A 12 1.45 9.39 1.60
CA SER A 12 2.37 8.26 1.77
C SER A 12 3.15 7.98 0.48
N THR A 13 2.48 8.04 -0.68
CA THR A 13 3.11 7.84 -1.99
C THR A 13 4.13 8.93 -2.29
N VAL A 14 3.78 10.20 -2.04
CA VAL A 14 4.67 11.36 -2.23
C VAL A 14 5.86 11.29 -1.29
N LEU A 15 5.66 10.93 -0.01
CA LEU A 15 6.74 10.77 0.96
C LEU A 15 7.69 9.63 0.54
N LEU A 16 7.16 8.52 0.04
CA LEU A 16 7.97 7.39 -0.43
C LEU A 16 8.72 7.70 -1.74
N LEU A 17 8.11 8.47 -2.64
CA LEU A 17 8.77 8.97 -3.85
C LEU A 17 9.86 9.99 -3.51
N ALA A 18 9.60 10.92 -2.59
CA ALA A 18 10.60 11.85 -2.10
C ALA A 18 11.76 11.08 -1.46
N PHE A 19 11.46 10.11 -0.59
CA PHE A 19 12.47 9.23 0.01
C PHE A 19 13.31 8.48 -1.03
N TYR A 20 12.69 8.00 -2.12
CA TYR A 20 13.41 7.42 -3.25
C TYR A 20 14.35 8.41 -3.94
N LEU A 21 13.87 9.63 -4.24
CA LEU A 21 14.68 10.66 -4.92
C LEU A 21 15.86 11.15 -4.06
N PHE A 22 15.72 11.15 -2.74
CA PHE A 22 16.78 11.53 -1.80
C PHE A 22 17.64 10.34 -1.33
N ASN A 23 17.39 9.13 -1.82
CA ASN A 23 18.07 7.90 -1.39
C ASN A 23 19.59 7.97 -1.56
N ASP A 24 20.06 8.50 -2.69
CA ASP A 24 21.50 8.56 -2.97
C ASP A 24 22.21 9.55 -2.03
N GLY A 25 21.51 10.56 -1.53
CA GLY A 25 22.04 11.54 -0.58
C GLY A 25 21.94 11.11 0.89
N LEU A 26 20.83 10.47 1.30
CA LEU A 26 20.54 10.15 2.71
C LEU A 26 20.93 8.73 3.12
N LEU A 27 20.90 7.78 2.19
CA LEU A 27 21.00 6.35 2.49
C LEU A 27 22.08 5.62 1.68
N GLY A 28 22.89 6.37 0.94
CA GLY A 28 24.03 5.83 0.19
C GLY A 28 23.65 4.78 -0.85
N GLY A 29 22.46 4.86 -1.43
CA GLY A 29 22.06 3.95 -2.51
C GLY A 29 21.50 2.59 -2.06
N THR A 30 20.96 2.46 -0.85
CA THR A 30 20.48 1.17 -0.32
C THR A 30 19.12 0.70 -0.84
N LEU A 31 18.34 1.55 -1.51
CA LEU A 31 17.10 1.15 -2.16
C LEU A 31 17.35 0.23 -3.36
N HIS A 32 16.44 -0.73 -3.54
CA HIS A 32 16.48 -1.64 -4.67
C HIS A 32 16.24 -0.85 -5.96
N ASN A 33 16.92 -1.23 -7.05
CA ASN A 33 16.84 -0.50 -8.32
C ASN A 33 15.37 -0.33 -8.81
N GLN A 34 14.54 -1.36 -8.58
CA GLN A 34 13.12 -1.37 -8.92
C GLN A 34 12.18 -0.82 -7.84
N PHE A 35 12.68 -0.08 -6.84
CA PHE A 35 11.85 0.46 -5.76
C PHE A 35 10.71 1.37 -6.26
N HIS A 36 10.95 2.15 -7.32
CA HIS A 36 9.90 2.96 -7.95
C HIS A 36 8.72 2.11 -8.45
N ILE A 37 8.99 0.90 -8.97
CA ILE A 37 7.94 -0.04 -9.43
C ILE A 37 7.10 -0.49 -8.23
N LEU A 38 7.73 -0.77 -7.09
CA LEU A 38 7.02 -1.14 -5.86
C LEU A 38 6.04 -0.05 -5.44
N VAL A 39 6.49 1.21 -5.41
CA VAL A 39 5.63 2.35 -5.05
C VAL A 39 4.45 2.48 -6.00
N ILE A 40 4.67 2.33 -7.31
CA ILE A 40 3.60 2.38 -8.32
C ILE A 40 2.57 1.26 -8.10
N ILE A 41 3.02 0.04 -7.81
CA ILE A 41 2.13 -1.11 -7.56
C ILE A 41 1.24 -0.85 -6.33
N PHE A 42 1.83 -0.42 -5.22
CA PHE A 42 1.06 -0.15 -4.00
C PHE A 42 0.11 1.04 -4.16
N PHE A 43 0.50 2.06 -4.92
CA PHE A 43 -0.38 3.15 -5.30
C PHE A 43 -1.56 2.66 -6.15
N ALA A 44 -1.29 1.85 -7.18
CA ALA A 44 -2.32 1.27 -8.03
C ALA A 44 -3.31 0.40 -7.25
N GLN A 45 -2.83 -0.42 -6.29
CA GLN A 45 -3.67 -1.18 -5.37
C GLN A 45 -4.52 -0.30 -4.46
N SER A 46 -4.06 0.91 -4.14
CA SER A 46 -4.79 1.82 -3.26
C SER A 46 -6.06 2.38 -3.92
N VAL A 47 -6.13 2.42 -5.24
CA VAL A 47 -7.32 2.88 -6.00
C VAL A 47 -8.55 1.99 -5.76
N PRO A 48 -8.51 0.66 -6.01
CA PRO A 48 -9.64 -0.22 -5.73
C PRO A 48 -9.95 -0.32 -4.23
N VAL A 49 -8.94 -0.28 -3.36
CA VAL A 49 -9.14 -0.21 -1.90
C VAL A 49 -9.94 1.04 -1.51
N ALA A 50 -9.55 2.21 -2.00
CA ALA A 50 -10.26 3.46 -1.75
C ALA A 50 -11.68 3.44 -2.32
N TRP A 51 -11.91 2.75 -3.44
CA TRP A 51 -13.22 2.56 -4.03
C TRP A 51 -14.12 1.64 -3.17
N LEU A 52 -13.61 0.48 -2.74
CA LEU A 52 -14.34 -0.44 -1.84
C LEU A 52 -14.72 0.24 -0.53
N MET A 53 -13.78 1.01 0.04
CA MET A 53 -13.99 1.79 1.26
C MET A 53 -15.05 2.89 1.09
N GLN A 54 -15.21 3.44 -0.12
CA GLN A 54 -16.31 4.39 -0.40
C GLN A 54 -17.67 3.69 -0.46
N GLN A 55 -17.74 2.48 -0.99
CA GLN A 55 -18.99 1.71 -1.02
C GLN A 55 -19.40 1.26 0.39
N ALA A 56 -18.43 0.88 1.21
CA ALA A 56 -18.62 0.57 2.63
C ALA A 56 -19.36 1.68 3.41
N GLN A 57 -19.17 2.94 3.02
CA GLN A 57 -19.85 4.07 3.66
C GLN A 57 -21.34 4.14 3.36
N LYS A 58 -21.74 3.70 2.18
CA LYS A 58 -23.14 3.77 1.74
C LYS A 58 -23.97 2.65 2.37
N GLU A 59 -23.31 1.53 2.71
CA GLU A 59 -23.94 0.34 3.29
C GLU A 59 -23.37 0.04 4.68
N VAL A 60 -23.80 0.81 5.68
CA VAL A 60 -23.29 0.76 7.06
C VAL A 60 -23.28 -0.67 7.65
N GLY A 61 -24.30 -1.48 7.33
CA GLY A 61 -24.39 -2.88 7.79
C GLY A 61 -23.35 -3.83 7.17
N GLN A 62 -22.72 -3.46 6.06
CA GLN A 62 -21.72 -4.27 5.36
C GLN A 62 -20.29 -3.74 5.54
N PHE A 63 -20.11 -2.67 6.33
CA PHE A 63 -18.81 -2.01 6.52
C PHE A 63 -17.65 -2.98 6.85
N PRO A 64 -17.81 -3.99 7.74
CA PRO A 64 -16.75 -4.96 8.02
C PRO A 64 -16.37 -5.82 6.80
N ILE A 65 -17.34 -6.19 5.97
CA ILE A 65 -17.13 -7.03 4.77
C ILE A 65 -16.25 -6.28 3.77
N TYR A 66 -16.52 -4.99 3.54
CA TYR A 66 -15.69 -4.17 2.65
C TYR A 66 -14.28 -3.96 3.18
N ILE A 67 -14.09 -3.86 4.50
CA ILE A 67 -12.76 -3.77 5.12
C ILE A 67 -11.98 -5.07 4.89
N ILE A 68 -12.57 -6.21 5.23
CA ILE A 68 -11.95 -7.52 5.02
C ILE A 68 -11.66 -7.73 3.53
N GLY A 69 -12.58 -7.31 2.65
CA GLY A 69 -12.40 -7.36 1.21
C GLY A 69 -11.24 -6.51 0.71
N ALA A 70 -11.07 -5.29 1.21
CA ALA A 70 -9.98 -4.41 0.82
C ALA A 70 -8.60 -4.92 1.30
N VAL A 71 -8.50 -5.32 2.57
CA VAL A 71 -7.28 -5.90 3.14
C VAL A 71 -6.94 -7.21 2.45
N GLY A 72 -7.94 -8.08 2.23
CA GLY A 72 -7.79 -9.35 1.53
C GLY A 72 -7.37 -9.17 0.07
N PHE A 73 -7.99 -8.24 -0.65
CA PHE A 73 -7.59 -7.87 -2.02
C PHE A 73 -6.12 -7.46 -2.06
N ARG A 74 -5.70 -6.57 -1.15
CA ARG A 74 -4.31 -6.09 -1.08
C ARG A 74 -3.36 -7.22 -0.76
N MET A 75 -3.69 -8.11 0.18
CA MET A 75 -2.87 -9.27 0.51
C MET A 75 -2.71 -10.21 -0.69
N ILE A 76 -3.81 -10.62 -1.32
CA ILE A 76 -3.79 -11.58 -2.44
C ILE A 76 -3.03 -11.00 -3.63
N THR A 77 -3.32 -9.77 -4.01
CA THR A 77 -2.62 -9.12 -5.14
C THR A 77 -1.15 -8.89 -4.83
N SER A 78 -0.78 -8.60 -3.57
CA SER A 78 0.62 -8.48 -3.16
C SER A 78 1.37 -9.80 -3.27
N LEU A 79 0.75 -10.92 -2.88
CA LEU A 79 1.32 -12.26 -3.05
C LEU A 79 1.48 -12.62 -4.54
N MET A 80 0.49 -12.27 -5.37
CA MET A 80 0.60 -12.45 -6.83
C MET A 80 1.77 -11.65 -7.41
N VAL A 81 1.94 -10.38 -7.00
CA VAL A 81 3.06 -9.55 -7.43
C VAL A 81 4.39 -10.18 -7.04
N LEU A 82 4.56 -10.59 -5.78
CA LEU A 82 5.77 -11.27 -5.32
C LEU A 82 6.05 -12.54 -6.13
N THR A 83 5.01 -13.31 -6.45
CA THR A 83 5.12 -14.53 -7.27
C THR A 83 5.59 -14.20 -8.69
N ILE A 84 5.06 -13.14 -9.30
CA ILE A 84 5.47 -12.68 -10.63
C ILE A 84 6.96 -12.29 -10.62
N PHE A 85 7.41 -11.47 -9.67
CA PHE A 85 8.81 -11.04 -9.58
C PHE A 85 9.77 -12.19 -9.23
N TYR A 86 9.30 -13.19 -8.49
CA TYR A 86 10.02 -14.44 -8.26
C TYR A 86 10.23 -15.22 -9.56
N VAL A 87 9.17 -15.42 -10.35
CA VAL A 87 9.24 -16.14 -11.63
C VAL A 87 10.09 -15.41 -12.67
N LEU A 88 10.05 -14.07 -12.66
CA LEU A 88 10.87 -13.23 -13.55
C LEU A 88 12.36 -13.20 -13.17
N LYS A 89 12.78 -13.90 -12.10
CA LYS A 89 14.17 -13.97 -11.62
C LYS A 89 14.78 -12.58 -11.42
N THR A 90 14.05 -11.72 -10.72
CA THR A 90 14.50 -10.37 -10.42
C THR A 90 15.86 -10.40 -9.69
N PRO A 91 16.85 -9.60 -10.11
CA PRO A 91 18.10 -9.45 -9.39
C PRO A 91 17.85 -9.04 -7.94
N ASP A 92 18.69 -9.47 -7.01
CA ASP A 92 18.61 -9.09 -5.59
C ASP A 92 17.23 -9.26 -4.95
N LEU A 93 16.56 -10.38 -5.29
CA LEU A 93 15.21 -10.71 -4.84
C LEU A 93 15.01 -10.56 -3.32
N PHE A 94 16.03 -10.90 -2.52
CA PHE A 94 15.95 -10.74 -1.07
C PHE A 94 15.74 -9.27 -0.66
N ALA A 95 16.55 -8.35 -1.19
CA ALA A 95 16.41 -6.92 -0.91
C ALA A 95 15.07 -6.37 -1.44
N PHE A 96 14.64 -6.84 -2.61
CA PHE A 96 13.32 -6.52 -3.16
C PHE A 96 12.18 -6.96 -2.23
N MET A 97 12.21 -8.20 -1.74
CA MET A 97 11.17 -8.76 -0.85
C MET A 97 11.12 -8.03 0.50
N VAL A 98 12.27 -7.64 1.06
CA VAL A 98 12.32 -6.85 2.29
C VAL A 98 11.66 -5.49 2.08
N GLN A 99 12.04 -4.77 1.02
CA GLN A 99 11.47 -3.45 0.72
C GLN A 99 9.98 -3.54 0.37
N PHE A 100 9.57 -4.58 -0.36
CA PHE A 100 8.17 -4.89 -0.63
C PHE A 100 7.37 -5.08 0.67
N SER A 101 7.89 -5.87 1.61
CA SER A 101 7.24 -6.15 2.88
C SER A 101 7.11 -4.91 3.75
N ILE A 102 8.15 -4.07 3.79
CA ILE A 102 8.11 -2.78 4.50
C ILE A 102 7.02 -1.88 3.90
N LEU A 103 6.98 -1.75 2.57
CA LEU A 103 5.95 -0.96 1.89
C LEU A 103 4.54 -1.49 2.17
N TYR A 104 4.34 -2.81 2.07
CA TYR A 104 3.07 -3.44 2.41
C TYR A 104 2.61 -3.05 3.81
N LEU A 105 3.49 -3.15 4.81
CA LEU A 105 3.17 -2.80 6.19
C LEU A 105 2.84 -1.31 6.35
N VAL A 106 3.59 -0.42 5.69
CA VAL A 106 3.31 1.02 5.73
C VAL A 106 1.91 1.31 5.19
N TYR A 107 1.57 0.80 4.02
CA TYR A 107 0.23 1.00 3.43
C TYR A 107 -0.87 0.38 4.29
N LEU A 108 -0.64 -0.81 4.85
CA LEU A 108 -1.59 -1.48 5.74
C LEU A 108 -1.82 -0.68 7.03
N ILE A 109 -0.78 -0.14 7.65
CA ILE A 109 -0.89 0.70 8.85
C ILE A 109 -1.74 1.94 8.55
N PHE A 110 -1.48 2.63 7.43
CA PHE A 110 -2.30 3.78 7.04
C PHE A 110 -3.76 3.40 6.82
N GLU A 111 -4.03 2.25 6.20
CA GLU A 111 -5.38 1.75 5.98
C GLU A 111 -6.08 1.44 7.32
N LEU A 112 -5.40 0.74 8.22
CA LEU A 112 -5.92 0.41 9.55
C LEU A 112 -6.18 1.65 10.41
N ILE A 113 -5.29 2.65 10.39
CA ILE A 113 -5.51 3.93 11.12
C ILE A 113 -6.79 4.60 10.62
N VAL A 114 -7.00 4.65 9.30
CA VAL A 114 -8.21 5.25 8.73
C VAL A 114 -9.45 4.45 9.12
N VAL A 115 -9.39 3.12 9.09
CA VAL A 115 -10.49 2.24 9.50
C VAL A 115 -10.81 2.41 10.99
N LEU A 116 -9.82 2.35 11.88
CA LEU A 116 -9.96 2.48 13.33
C LEU A 116 -10.56 3.83 13.72
N ALA A 117 -10.13 4.91 13.08
CA ALA A 117 -10.68 6.24 13.32
C ALA A 117 -12.19 6.33 13.02
N ASN A 118 -12.70 5.51 12.08
CA ASN A 118 -14.13 5.47 11.75
C ASN A 118 -14.93 4.52 12.64
N LEU A 119 -14.36 3.37 13.03
CA LEU A 119 -14.99 2.47 14.00
C LEU A 119 -15.21 3.15 15.36
N ARG A 120 -14.37 4.12 15.71
CA ARG A 120 -14.49 4.89 16.97
C ARG A 120 -15.54 6.01 16.91
N ARG A 121 -16.07 6.31 15.72
CA ARG A 121 -16.95 7.47 15.47
C ARG A 121 -18.41 7.08 15.21
N ASN A 122 -18.65 5.79 14.89
CA ASN A 122 -19.96 5.13 14.95
C ASN A 122 -20.13 4.45 16.31
#